data_AF-A0A924TPL5-F1
#
_entry.id   AF-A0A924TPL5-F1
#
_cell.length_a   1.000
_cell.length_b   1.000
_cell.length_c   1.000
_cell.angle_alpha   90.00
_cell.angle_beta   90.00
_cell.angle_gamma   90.00
#
_symmetry.space_group_name_H-M   'P 1'
#
loop_
_entity.id
_entity.type
_entity.pdbx_description
1 polymer ?
#
loop_
_entity_poly.entity_id
_entity_poly.type
_entity_poly.pdbx_seq_one_letter_code
_entity_poly.pdbx_strand_id
1 'polypeptide(L)'
;MQTIVNLVSAGMGLAWVPESLTRLQRPGVAYRAVAASGLRCETSLIWRTDAPPVVARFVEHVVAQVDTRVAAPTAAPTAAPTWPAAAAAGVECAATQQRQSAAG
;
A
#
# COMPACT_ATOMS: atom_id res chain seq x y z
N MET A 1 -6.33 3.26 17.94
CA MET A 1 -5.62 4.19 17.02
C MET A 1 -6.47 4.35 15.75
N GLN A 2 -6.59 5.57 15.21
CA GLN A 2 -7.34 5.86 13.98
C GLN A 2 -6.36 5.96 12.79
N THR A 3 -6.44 5.03 11.83
CA THR A 3 -5.56 5.00 10.64
C THR A 3 -6.39 4.92 9.37
N ILE A 4 -5.78 5.21 8.21
CA ILE A 4 -6.40 5.11 6.88
C ILE A 4 -7.03 3.72 6.64
N VAL A 5 -6.43 2.66 7.18
CA VAL A 5 -6.92 1.28 7.13
C VAL A 5 -8.28 1.13 7.82
N ASN A 6 -8.55 1.90 8.89
CA ASN A 6 -9.85 1.86 9.56
C ASN A 6 -10.95 2.49 8.71
N LEU A 7 -10.64 3.51 7.92
CA LEU A 7 -11.60 4.15 7.02
C LEU A 7 -11.96 3.21 5.86
N VAL A 8 -10.96 2.53 5.30
CA VAL A 8 -11.15 1.48 4.29
C VAL A 8 -11.98 0.32 4.86
N SER A 9 -11.68 -0.12 6.08
CA SER A 9 -12.45 -1.15 6.78
C SER A 9 -13.92 -0.76 7.02
N ALA A 10 -14.21 0.54 7.13
CA ALA A 10 -15.57 1.07 7.26
C ALA A 10 -16.26 1.32 5.91
N GLY A 11 -15.64 0.94 4.79
CA GLY A 11 -16.22 1.05 3.45
C GLY A 11 -16.06 2.42 2.78
N MET A 12 -15.19 3.30 3.27
CA MET A 12 -15.01 4.65 2.73
C MET A 12 -14.13 4.72 1.46
N GLY A 13 -13.77 3.58 0.87
CA GLY A 13 -13.03 3.50 -0.39
C GLY A 13 -11.76 2.66 -0.32
N LEU A 14 -10.76 3.04 -1.11
CA LEU A 14 -9.47 2.35 -1.26
C LEU A 14 -8.31 3.29 -0.98
N ALA A 15 -7.19 2.73 -0.51
CA ALA A 15 -6.01 3.51 -0.16
C ALA A 15 -4.72 2.81 -0.58
N TRP A 16 -3.73 3.60 -0.99
CA TRP A 16 -2.36 3.16 -1.16
C TRP A 16 -1.65 3.14 0.19
N VAL A 17 -0.96 2.05 0.48
CA VAL A 17 -0.23 1.88 1.75
C VAL A 17 1.18 1.35 1.48
N PRO A 18 2.18 1.74 2.29
CA PRO A 18 3.47 1.06 2.29
C PRO A 18 3.30 -0.42 2.65
N GLU A 19 4.19 -1.28 2.15
CA GLU A 19 4.17 -2.72 2.43
C GLU A 19 4.19 -3.01 3.94
N SER A 20 4.87 -2.19 4.74
CA SER A 20 4.94 -2.36 6.20
C SER A 20 3.56 -2.33 6.88
N LEU A 21 2.58 -1.59 6.32
CA LEU A 21 1.22 -1.53 6.86
C LEU A 21 0.41 -2.79 6.57
N THR A 22 0.81 -3.63 5.61
CA THR A 22 0.14 -4.92 5.34
C THR A 22 0.26 -5.90 6.51
N ARG A 23 1.26 -5.69 7.40
CA ARG A 23 1.40 -6.45 8.64
C ARG A 23 0.30 -6.13 9.66
N LEU A 24 -0.38 -5.00 9.51
CA LEU A 24 -1.55 -4.64 10.30
C LEU A 24 -2.78 -5.29 9.67
N GLN A 25 -3.01 -6.55 10.03
CA GLN A 25 -4.19 -7.29 9.58
C GLN A 25 -5.43 -6.73 10.28
N ARG A 26 -6.36 -6.20 9.47
CA ARG A 26 -7.65 -5.67 9.94
C ARG A 26 -8.77 -6.46 9.27
N PRO A 27 -9.73 -7.03 10.02
CA PRO A 27 -10.92 -7.63 9.42
C PRO A 27 -11.61 -6.65 8.47
N GLY A 28 -12.02 -7.12 7.31
CA GLY A 28 -12.68 -6.28 6.29
C GLY A 28 -11.74 -5.49 5.39
N VAL A 29 -10.42 -5.68 5.48
CA VAL A 29 -9.44 -5.06 4.57
C VAL A 29 -8.66 -6.13 3.82
N ALA A 30 -8.59 -6.01 2.50
CA ALA A 30 -7.74 -6.84 1.65
C ALA A 30 -6.59 -6.00 1.10
N TYR A 31 -5.35 -6.44 1.34
CA TYR A 31 -4.16 -5.83 0.76
C TYR A 31 -3.83 -6.51 -0.57
N ARG A 32 -3.66 -5.72 -1.62
CA ARG A 32 -3.31 -6.21 -2.97
C ARG A 32 -2.06 -5.51 -3.46
N ALA A 33 -1.10 -6.28 -3.95
CA ALA A 33 0.02 -5.73 -4.71
C ALA A 33 -0.53 -5.18 -6.03
N VAL A 34 -0.14 -3.95 -6.37
CA VAL A 34 -0.48 -3.35 -7.66
C VAL A 34 0.82 -3.12 -8.43
N ALA A 35 0.84 -3.50 -9.70
CA ALA A 35 1.95 -3.26 -10.61
C ALA A 35 2.02 -1.78 -11.02
N ALA A 36 2.10 -0.87 -10.05
CA ALA A 36 2.29 0.55 -10.30
C ALA A 36 3.79 0.84 -10.32
N SER A 37 4.34 1.02 -11.53
CA SER A 37 5.74 1.44 -11.72
C SER A 37 5.90 2.91 -11.31
N GLY A 38 6.06 3.18 -10.02
CA GLY A 38 6.38 4.54 -9.55
C GLY A 38 6.10 4.85 -8.09
N LEU A 39 5.24 4.09 -7.41
CA LEU A 39 5.00 4.33 -5.99
C LEU A 39 6.18 3.80 -5.18
N ARG A 40 6.85 4.71 -4.47
CA ARG A 40 7.99 4.46 -3.60
C ARG A 40 7.75 5.16 -2.27
N CYS A 41 8.13 4.49 -1.19
CA CYS A 41 8.20 5.11 0.13
C CYS A 41 9.66 5.29 0.47
N GLU A 42 10.06 6.53 0.75
CA GLU A 42 11.41 6.84 1.23
C GLU A 42 11.42 6.80 2.76
N THR A 43 12.50 6.30 3.35
CA THR A 43 12.73 6.32 4.78
C THR A 43 14.18 6.73 5.03
N SER A 44 14.35 7.85 5.72
CA SER A 44 15.66 8.47 5.93
C SER A 44 15.99 8.48 7.43
N LEU A 45 17.27 8.27 7.75
CA LEU A 45 17.80 8.43 9.10
C LEU A 45 18.46 9.81 9.19
N ILE A 46 18.13 10.59 10.21
CA ILE A 46 18.65 11.96 10.41
C ILE A 46 19.18 12.07 11.82
N TRP A 47 20.38 12.62 11.98
CA TRP A 47 21.01 12.87 13.27
C TRP A 47 21.83 14.17 13.21
N ARG A 48 22.20 14.69 14.40
CA ARG A 48 23.07 15.88 14.52
C ARG A 48 24.52 15.53 14.16
N THR A 49 25.28 16.50 13.68
CA THR A 49 26.69 16.31 13.32
C THR A 49 27.55 15.85 14.50
N ASP A 50 27.22 16.25 15.73
CA ASP A 50 27.90 15.89 16.98
C ASP A 50 27.29 14.67 17.68
N ALA A 51 26.74 13.72 16.91
CA ALA A 51 26.05 12.57 17.46
C ALA A 51 26.97 11.65 18.30
N PRO A 52 26.46 11.09 19.42
CA PRO A 52 27.22 10.17 20.25
C PRO A 52 27.48 8.83 19.53
N PRO A 53 28.50 8.05 19.96
CA PRO A 53 28.90 6.80 19.28
C PRO A 53 27.79 5.75 19.09
N VAL A 54 26.75 5.79 19.93
CA VAL A 54 25.58 4.90 19.80
C VAL A 54 24.83 5.11 18.48
N VAL A 55 24.81 6.34 17.94
CA VAL A 55 24.15 6.63 16.66
C VAL A 55 24.90 5.96 15.51
N ALA A 56 26.23 6.04 15.49
CA ALA A 56 27.05 5.36 14.48
C ALA A 56 26.81 3.84 14.49
N ARG A 57 26.82 3.22 15.68
CA ARG A 57 26.51 1.78 15.83
C ARG A 57 25.11 1.41 15.37
N PHE A 58 24.12 2.28 15.64
CA PHE A 58 22.75 2.06 15.18
C PHE A 58 22.64 2.16 13.66
N VAL A 59 23.30 3.14 13.03
CA VAL A 59 23.34 3.29 11.57
C VAL A 59 24.00 2.07 10.92
N GLU A 60 25.16 1.64 11.42
CA GLU A 60 25.83 0.42 10.96
C GLU A 60 24.91 -0.82 11.07
N HIS A 61 24.21 -0.96 12.19
CA HIS A 61 23.23 -2.03 12.39
C HIS A 61 22.10 -1.98 11.36
N VAL A 62 21.50 -0.81 11.14
CA VAL A 62 20.40 -0.65 10.18
C VAL A 62 20.86 -0.94 8.75
N VAL A 63 22.02 -0.42 8.33
CA VAL A 63 22.57 -0.65 6.98
C VAL A 63 22.77 -2.15 6.73
N ALA A 64 23.35 -2.89 7.68
CA ALA A 64 23.51 -4.34 7.58
C ALA A 64 22.18 -5.11 7.47
N GLN A 65 21.07 -4.55 7.95
CA GLN A 65 19.74 -5.18 7.90
C GLN A 65 18.97 -4.87 6.60
N VAL A 66 19.26 -3.76 5.93
CA VAL A 66 18.54 -3.37 4.69
C VAL A 66 18.96 -4.26 3.52
N ASP A 67 20.24 -4.63 3.42
CA ASP A 67 20.75 -5.50 2.36
C ASP A 67 20.12 -6.91 2.35
N THR A 68 19.65 -7.39 3.51
CA THR A 68 19.09 -8.74 3.65
C THR A 68 17.59 -8.82 3.34
N ARG A 69 16.84 -7.70 3.39
CA ARG A 69 15.37 -7.71 3.26
C ARG A 69 14.83 -7.32 1.89
N VAL A 70 15.65 -6.74 1.00
CA VAL A 70 15.23 -6.41 -0.37
C VAL A 70 15.03 -7.67 -1.24
N ALA A 71 15.46 -8.85 -0.77
CA ALA A 71 15.53 -10.08 -1.57
C ALA A 71 14.26 -10.95 -1.64
N ALA A 72 13.08 -10.52 -1.17
CA ALA A 72 11.87 -11.35 -1.32
C ALA A 72 10.63 -10.52 -1.66
N PRO A 73 10.03 -10.67 -2.85
CA PRO A 73 8.62 -10.35 -3.01
C PRO A 73 7.84 -11.32 -2.11
N THR A 74 7.35 -10.82 -0.97
CA THR A 74 6.44 -11.54 -0.08
C THR A 74 5.30 -12.08 -0.92
N ALA A 75 5.22 -13.42 -1.04
CA ALA A 75 4.21 -14.12 -1.82
C ALA A 75 2.81 -13.59 -1.47
N ALA A 76 2.05 -13.29 -2.51
CA ALA A 76 0.67 -12.85 -2.41
C ALA A 76 -0.13 -13.82 -1.53
N PRO A 77 -0.98 -13.34 -0.61
CA PRO A 77 -1.93 -14.21 0.06
C PRO A 77 -2.88 -14.82 -0.98
N THR A 78 -2.76 -16.14 -1.17
CA THR A 78 -3.69 -16.98 -1.91
C THR A 78 -5.00 -17.09 -1.12
N ALA A 79 -5.85 -16.07 -1.26
CA ALA A 79 -7.29 -16.19 -1.03
C ALA A 79 -8.00 -15.15 -1.91
N ALA A 80 -8.57 -15.62 -3.02
CA ALA A 80 -9.43 -14.82 -3.87
C ALA A 80 -10.70 -14.40 -3.08
N PRO A 81 -11.11 -13.12 -3.07
CA PRO A 81 -12.35 -12.73 -2.45
C PRO A 81 -13.57 -13.00 -3.34
N THR A 82 -14.68 -13.33 -2.70
CA THR A 82 -16.01 -13.64 -3.27
C THR A 82 -16.87 -12.39 -3.56
N TRP A 83 -16.26 -11.22 -3.73
CA TRP A 83 -16.99 -10.03 -4.19
C TRP A 83 -17.28 -10.15 -5.70
N PRO A 84 -18.46 -9.77 -6.22
CA PRO A 84 -18.76 -9.87 -7.64
C PRO A 84 -17.79 -8.98 -8.44
N ALA A 85 -17.09 -9.60 -9.39
CA ALA A 85 -16.05 -9.05 -10.26
C ALA A 85 -16.57 -8.00 -11.27
N ALA A 86 -17.56 -7.19 -10.92
CA ALA A 86 -18.23 -6.27 -11.83
C ALA A 86 -17.64 -4.85 -11.86
N ALA A 87 -16.57 -4.54 -11.10
CA ALA A 87 -16.07 -3.17 -10.98
C ALA A 87 -14.55 -3.00 -11.23
N ALA A 88 -13.86 -4.01 -11.77
CA ALA A 88 -12.42 -3.90 -12.10
C ALA A 88 -12.11 -4.13 -13.59
N ALA A 89 -13.11 -4.05 -14.46
CA ALA A 89 -12.91 -3.76 -15.87
C ALA A 89 -13.34 -2.29 -16.08
N GLY A 90 -12.40 -1.45 -16.49
CA GLY A 90 -12.70 -0.07 -16.85
C GLY A 90 -12.29 0.97 -15.81
N VAL A 91 -10.98 1.11 -15.56
CA VAL A 91 -10.40 2.46 -15.60
C VAL A 91 -10.17 2.78 -17.07
N GLU A 92 -11.27 2.84 -17.83
CA GLU A 92 -11.33 3.44 -19.15
C GLU A 92 -12.75 3.98 -19.34
N CYS A 93 -12.77 5.21 -19.79
CA CYS A 93 -13.87 6.15 -19.76
C CYS A 93 -14.92 5.80 -20.82
N ALA A 94 -16.00 5.10 -20.45
CA ALA A 94 -17.13 4.87 -21.37
C ALA A 94 -18.53 4.91 -20.70
N ALA A 95 -18.63 5.33 -19.43
CA ALA A 95 -19.91 5.38 -18.71
C ALA A 95 -20.61 6.76 -18.73
N THR A 96 -20.06 7.75 -19.45
CA THR A 96 -20.66 9.09 -19.54
C THR A 96 -21.50 9.33 -20.81
N GLN A 97 -21.60 8.36 -21.74
CA GLN A 97 -22.28 8.53 -23.03
C GLN A 97 -23.56 7.67 -23.19
N GLN A 98 -24.25 7.28 -22.10
CA GLN A 98 -25.52 6.53 -22.22
C GLN A 98 -26.60 7.00 -21.24
N ARG A 99 -26.70 8.32 -21.05
CA ARG A 99 -27.84 8.97 -20.36
C ARG A 99 -28.39 10.22 -21.07
N GLN A 100 -28.19 10.33 -22.39
CA GLN A 100 -28.84 11.34 -23.22
C GLN A 100 -29.27 10.74 -24.57
N SER A 101 -30.33 9.92 -24.56
CA SER A 101 -31.25 9.81 -25.72
C SER A 101 -32.53 9.13 -25.24
N ALA A 102 -33.28 9.84 -24.39
CA ALA A 102 -34.72 9.68 -24.32
C ALA A 102 -35.34 10.71 -25.28
N ALA A 103 -36.50 10.37 -25.84
CA ALA A 103 -37.38 11.18 -26.67
C ALA A 103 -37.09 11.21 -28.18
N GLY A 104 -38.01 10.60 -28.93
CA GLY A 104 -38.09 10.51 -30.38
C GLY A 104 -38.99 9.34 -30.76
#